data_AF-A0A3G2SXG3-F1
#
_entry.id   AF-A0A3G2SXG3-F1
#
_cell.length_a   1.000
_cell.length_b   1.000
_cell.length_c   1.000
_cell.angle_alpha   90.00
_cell.angle_beta   90.00
_cell.angle_gamma   90.00
#
_symmetry.space_group_name_H-M   'P 1'
#
loop_
_entity.id
_entity.type
_entity.pdbx_description
1 polymer ?
#
loop_
_entity_poly.entity_id
_entity_poly.type
_entity_poly.pdbx_seq_one_letter_code
_entity_poly.pdbx_strand_id
1 'polypeptide(L)'
;MSWEKVDLWPKAVLYMEYASAVDKDSPQFGLWCALSLEILARSAIANINPVLLAEPDRDHKHLLNILGLSSLPGHSAKSIGTVQVLSLCKILIPNFLDEDFKFSTSFANMRNEELHTGSAVFATQKSSQWAHSFYRCCKILAEAQSESLESLLGNDEALFAAEILNKKEDAVLKQVRQLITSYQVVFDAKLQSEKDDLAKAAEDNSNKLSSQGHHRVTCPACKSMATVTGKAFGAERVINEEDSIVTKRTVLPTDFECTACGLKISGYGILMAIGLGDSFTHRTDYTPQEYYELVDPNDFDAMSYFAEEHGFYHFSND
;
A
#
# COMPACT_ATOMS: atom_id res chain seq x y z
N MET A 1 11.17 8.70 -29.16
CA MET A 1 10.37 8.39 -27.96
C MET A 1 9.59 7.15 -28.29
N SER A 2 9.69 6.11 -27.47
CA SER A 2 8.92 4.89 -27.69
C SER A 2 7.67 4.93 -26.81
N TRP A 3 6.51 4.71 -27.43
CA TRP A 3 5.24 4.50 -26.75
C TRP A 3 4.77 3.05 -26.88
N GLU A 4 5.71 2.16 -27.20
CA GLU A 4 5.46 0.72 -27.27
C GLU A 4 5.25 0.15 -25.87
N LYS A 5 4.44 -0.91 -25.78
CA LYS A 5 4.26 -1.67 -24.53
C LYS A 5 5.60 -2.09 -23.92
N VAL A 6 6.55 -2.51 -24.76
CA VAL A 6 7.87 -2.99 -24.32
C VAL A 6 8.66 -1.95 -23.52
N ASP A 7 8.38 -0.66 -23.71
CA ASP A 7 9.01 0.43 -22.96
C ASP A 7 8.13 0.95 -21.82
N LEU A 8 6.81 0.96 -22.02
CA LEU A 8 5.86 1.48 -21.03
C LEU A 8 5.63 0.51 -19.87
N TRP A 9 5.52 -0.79 -20.13
CA TRP A 9 5.30 -1.79 -19.09
C TRP A 9 6.44 -1.82 -18.06
N PRO A 10 7.72 -1.97 -18.44
CA PRO A 10 8.82 -1.97 -17.47
C PRO A 10 8.91 -0.65 -16.69
N LYS A 11 8.49 0.47 -17.29
CA LYS A 11 8.45 1.76 -16.59
C LYS A 11 7.35 1.81 -15.53
N ALA A 12 6.19 1.19 -15.77
CA ALA A 12 5.15 1.05 -14.75
C ALA A 12 5.65 0.19 -13.57
N VAL A 13 6.33 -0.93 -13.87
CA VAL A 13 6.98 -1.81 -12.87
C VAL A 13 8.00 -1.03 -12.06
N LEU A 14 8.91 -0.29 -12.70
CA LEU A 14 9.93 0.52 -12.03
C LEU A 14 9.32 1.55 -11.05
N TYR A 15 8.19 2.18 -11.42
CA TYR A 15 7.50 3.09 -10.51
C TYR A 15 6.84 2.37 -9.34
N MET A 16 6.40 1.12 -9.51
CA MET A 16 5.94 0.29 -8.38
C MET A 16 7.09 -0.17 -7.49
N GLU A 17 8.26 -0.42 -8.03
CA GLU A 17 9.48 -0.69 -7.25
C GLU A 17 9.83 0.53 -6.40
N TYR A 18 9.77 1.75 -6.96
CA TYR A 18 9.98 2.98 -6.20
C TYR A 18 8.91 3.19 -5.12
N ALA A 19 7.64 2.89 -5.41
CA ALA A 19 6.59 2.90 -4.39
C ALA A 19 6.90 1.92 -3.26
N SER A 20 7.33 0.71 -3.60
CA SER A 20 7.66 -0.35 -2.63
C SER A 20 8.91 -0.05 -1.81
N ALA A 21 9.76 0.88 -2.27
CA ALA A 21 10.95 1.35 -1.56
C ALA A 21 10.67 2.45 -0.52
N VAL A 22 9.47 3.05 -0.51
CA VAL A 22 9.07 4.11 0.45
C VAL A 22 7.92 3.67 1.37
N ASP A 23 7.80 4.25 2.57
CA ASP A 23 6.83 3.77 3.57
C ASP A 23 5.41 3.89 3.01
N LYS A 24 4.52 2.91 3.24
CA LYS A 24 3.16 2.96 2.67
C LYS A 24 2.33 4.16 3.16
N ASP A 25 2.71 4.75 4.30
CA ASP A 25 2.11 5.96 4.87
C ASP A 25 2.82 7.25 4.40
N SER A 26 3.90 7.12 3.62
CA SER A 26 4.66 8.22 3.04
C SER A 26 3.89 8.85 1.87
N PRO A 27 3.84 10.19 1.75
CA PRO A 27 3.24 10.85 0.59
C PRO A 27 3.83 10.37 -0.75
N GLN A 28 5.12 10.01 -0.74
CA GLN A 28 5.85 9.48 -1.88
C GLN A 28 5.24 8.16 -2.39
N PHE A 29 4.69 7.32 -1.50
CA PHE A 29 4.04 6.07 -1.89
C PHE A 29 2.84 6.34 -2.81
N GLY A 30 1.96 7.26 -2.40
CA GLY A 30 0.80 7.66 -3.19
C GLY A 30 1.18 8.29 -4.53
N LEU A 31 2.21 9.14 -4.54
CA LEU A 31 2.73 9.75 -5.76
C LEU A 31 3.26 8.71 -6.76
N TRP A 32 4.08 7.76 -6.30
CA TRP A 32 4.62 6.70 -7.15
C TRP A 32 3.53 5.77 -7.67
N CYS A 33 2.54 5.43 -6.84
CA CYS A 33 1.36 4.68 -7.27
C CYS A 33 0.60 5.42 -8.38
N ALA A 34 0.37 6.73 -8.23
CA ALA A 34 -0.35 7.52 -9.23
C ALA A 34 0.41 7.60 -10.56
N LEU A 35 1.73 7.79 -10.52
CA LEU A 35 2.58 7.77 -11.70
C LEU A 35 2.60 6.39 -12.38
N SER A 36 2.68 5.31 -11.59
CA SER A 36 2.64 3.95 -12.14
C SER A 36 1.30 3.67 -12.82
N LEU A 37 0.16 4.03 -12.21
CA LEU A 37 -1.16 3.82 -12.82
C LEU A 37 -1.31 4.56 -14.15
N GLU A 38 -0.77 5.78 -14.27
CA GLU A 38 -0.76 6.52 -15.53
C GLU A 38 0.04 5.80 -16.62
N ILE A 39 1.26 5.34 -16.30
CA ILE A 39 2.09 4.62 -17.26
C ILE A 39 1.47 3.26 -17.61
N LEU A 40 0.89 2.56 -16.64
CA LEU A 40 0.21 1.29 -16.83
C LEU A 40 -1.00 1.43 -17.77
N ALA A 41 -1.82 2.48 -17.61
CA ALA A 41 -2.93 2.76 -18.51
C ALA A 41 -2.43 3.02 -19.95
N ARG A 42 -1.33 3.78 -20.09
CA ARG A 42 -0.71 4.01 -21.41
C ARG A 42 -0.19 2.69 -22.00
N SER A 43 0.44 1.85 -21.19
CA SER A 43 0.91 0.53 -21.60
C SER A 43 -0.23 -0.35 -22.09
N ALA A 44 -1.38 -0.34 -21.40
CA ALA A 44 -2.56 -1.11 -21.79
C ALA A 44 -3.12 -0.69 -23.15
N ILE A 45 -3.15 0.62 -23.43
CA ILE A 45 -3.54 1.13 -24.75
C ILE A 45 -2.49 0.80 -25.81
N ALA A 46 -1.20 0.92 -25.49
CA ALA A 46 -0.12 0.55 -26.42
C ALA A 46 -0.12 -0.94 -26.79
N ASN A 47 -0.48 -1.81 -25.85
CA ASN A 47 -0.64 -3.25 -26.10
C ASN A 47 -1.73 -3.55 -27.14
N ILE A 48 -2.78 -2.71 -27.22
CA ILE A 48 -3.78 -2.80 -28.29
C ILE A 48 -3.18 -2.21 -29.58
N ASN A 49 -2.76 -0.94 -29.53
CA ASN A 49 -2.01 -0.29 -30.60
C ASN A 49 -1.36 1.02 -30.10
N PRO A 50 -0.03 1.20 -30.23
CA PRO A 50 0.67 2.40 -29.76
C PRO A 50 0.19 3.69 -30.44
N VAL A 51 -0.35 3.61 -31.67
CA VAL A 51 -0.88 4.78 -32.41
C VAL A 51 -2.03 5.47 -31.67
N LEU A 52 -2.78 4.72 -30.86
CA LEU A 52 -3.88 5.27 -30.05
C LEU A 52 -3.39 6.28 -29.00
N LEU A 53 -2.09 6.30 -28.69
CA LEU A 53 -1.49 7.27 -27.79
C LEU A 53 -1.09 8.58 -28.48
N ALA A 54 -1.11 8.65 -29.82
CA ALA A 54 -0.76 9.86 -30.55
C ALA A 54 -1.86 10.92 -30.43
N GLU A 55 -1.48 12.15 -30.08
CA GLU A 55 -2.43 13.26 -30.08
C GLU A 55 -2.94 13.50 -31.52
N PRO A 56 -4.26 13.59 -31.73
CA PRO A 56 -4.79 13.94 -33.04
C PRO A 56 -4.29 15.33 -33.47
N ASP A 57 -3.68 15.38 -34.65
CA ASP A 57 -3.20 16.62 -35.28
C ASP A 57 -3.72 16.68 -36.72
N ARG A 58 -4.04 17.89 -37.19
CA ARG A 58 -4.59 18.12 -38.54
C ARG A 58 -3.66 17.59 -39.64
N ASP A 59 -2.35 17.70 -39.42
CA ASP A 59 -1.34 17.28 -40.38
C ASP A 59 -0.84 15.84 -40.10
N HIS A 60 -1.51 15.12 -39.18
CA HIS A 60 -1.16 13.78 -38.73
C HIS A 60 0.29 13.64 -38.25
N LYS A 61 0.95 14.72 -37.80
CA LYS A 61 2.39 14.71 -37.47
C LYS A 61 2.74 13.66 -36.43
N HIS A 62 1.94 13.56 -35.37
CA HIS A 62 2.19 12.65 -34.25
C HIS A 62 1.96 11.18 -34.65
N LEU A 63 0.94 10.93 -35.48
CA LEU A 63 0.64 9.60 -36.02
C LEU A 63 1.70 9.15 -37.05
N LEU A 64 2.15 10.03 -37.94
CA LEU A 64 3.21 9.68 -38.89
C LEU A 64 4.54 9.43 -38.17
N ASN A 65 4.81 10.15 -37.07
CA ASN A 65 6.02 9.97 -36.28
C ASN A 65 6.04 8.60 -35.59
N ILE A 66 4.95 8.21 -34.94
CA ILE A 66 4.88 6.94 -34.23
C ILE A 66 4.94 5.74 -35.18
N LEU A 67 4.43 5.88 -36.41
CA LEU A 67 4.52 4.86 -37.45
C LEU A 67 5.91 4.80 -38.13
N GLY A 68 6.85 5.69 -37.77
CA GLY A 68 8.15 5.78 -38.41
C GLY A 68 8.12 6.32 -39.84
N LEU A 69 7.03 7.00 -40.23
CA LEU A 69 6.78 7.53 -41.57
C LEU A 69 7.07 9.03 -41.71
N SER A 70 7.40 9.72 -40.62
CA SER A 70 7.76 11.14 -40.66
C SER A 70 9.15 11.35 -41.26
N SER A 71 9.21 12.09 -42.35
CA SER A 71 10.44 12.56 -43.02
C SER A 71 11.00 13.88 -42.46
N LEU A 72 10.37 14.45 -41.43
CA LEU A 72 10.79 15.70 -40.78
C LEU A 72 11.70 15.42 -39.57
N PRO A 73 12.99 15.80 -39.62
CA PRO A 73 13.88 15.73 -38.46
C PRO A 73 13.38 16.65 -37.34
N GLY A 74 13.39 16.17 -36.10
CA GLY A 74 13.34 17.03 -34.91
C GLY A 74 11.97 17.36 -34.32
N HIS A 75 10.87 16.77 -34.78
CA HIS A 75 9.57 16.89 -34.09
C HIS A 75 9.36 15.72 -33.13
N SER A 76 9.32 16.02 -31.82
CA SER A 76 8.84 15.06 -30.83
C SER A 76 7.36 14.81 -31.03
N ALA A 77 6.96 13.55 -31.18
CA ALA A 77 5.55 13.19 -31.16
C ALA A 77 4.94 13.61 -29.81
N LYS A 78 3.70 14.13 -29.84
CA LYS A 78 2.94 14.50 -28.65
C LYS A 78 1.90 13.42 -28.39
N SER A 79 1.84 12.98 -27.14
CA SER A 79 0.87 11.97 -26.71
C SER A 79 -0.38 12.64 -26.13
N ILE A 80 -1.51 11.94 -26.22
CA ILE A 80 -2.77 12.32 -25.56
C ILE A 80 -2.60 12.44 -24.03
N GLY A 81 -3.46 13.25 -23.41
CA GLY A 81 -3.48 13.45 -21.96
C GLY A 81 -4.00 12.23 -21.19
N THR A 82 -3.63 12.12 -19.91
CA THR A 82 -3.97 10.97 -19.05
C THR A 82 -5.46 10.65 -19.01
N VAL A 83 -6.32 11.66 -18.90
CA VAL A 83 -7.78 11.46 -18.89
C VAL A 83 -8.29 10.88 -20.22
N GLN A 84 -7.68 11.26 -21.35
CA GLN A 84 -8.02 10.69 -22.66
C GLN A 84 -7.57 9.22 -22.75
N VAL A 85 -6.39 8.88 -22.22
CA VAL A 85 -5.91 7.49 -22.12
C VAL A 85 -6.90 6.65 -21.29
N LEU A 86 -7.31 7.15 -20.12
CA LEU A 86 -8.27 6.45 -19.26
C LEU A 86 -9.65 6.30 -19.93
N SER A 87 -10.06 7.28 -20.74
CA SER A 87 -11.28 7.17 -21.55
C SER A 87 -11.16 6.06 -22.59
N LEU A 88 -10.00 5.93 -23.25
CA LEU A 88 -9.72 4.81 -24.15
C LEU A 88 -9.71 3.47 -23.41
N CYS A 89 -9.18 3.41 -22.18
CA CYS A 89 -9.23 2.18 -21.36
C CYS A 89 -10.68 1.74 -21.14
N LYS A 90 -11.57 2.67 -20.77
CA LYS A 90 -13.00 2.40 -20.59
C LYS A 90 -13.70 1.94 -21.87
N ILE A 91 -13.26 2.42 -23.04
CA ILE A 91 -13.85 2.04 -24.33
C ILE A 91 -13.35 0.67 -24.79
N LEU A 92 -12.06 0.38 -24.61
CA LEU A 92 -11.39 -0.75 -25.26
C LEU A 92 -11.13 -1.95 -24.33
N ILE A 93 -11.17 -1.77 -23.01
CA ILE A 93 -10.91 -2.83 -22.02
C ILE A 93 -12.23 -3.22 -21.35
N PRO A 94 -12.81 -4.40 -21.64
CA PRO A 94 -14.17 -4.76 -21.22
C PRO A 94 -14.43 -4.70 -19.71
N ASN A 95 -13.41 -5.00 -18.89
CA ASN A 95 -13.54 -5.04 -17.44
C ASN A 95 -13.22 -3.70 -16.75
N PHE A 96 -12.81 -2.67 -17.52
CA PHE A 96 -12.52 -1.35 -16.97
C PHE A 96 -13.79 -0.49 -16.97
N LEU A 97 -14.47 -0.45 -15.81
CA LEU A 97 -15.81 0.12 -15.70
C LEU A 97 -15.79 1.63 -15.43
N ASP A 98 -16.97 2.24 -15.40
CA ASP A 98 -17.13 3.67 -15.12
C ASP A 98 -16.59 4.09 -13.74
N GLU A 99 -16.69 3.21 -12.75
CA GLU A 99 -16.11 3.41 -11.41
C GLU A 99 -14.58 3.47 -11.45
N ASP A 100 -13.94 2.59 -12.23
CA ASP A 100 -12.49 2.50 -12.39
C ASP A 100 -11.97 3.74 -13.15
N PHE A 101 -12.71 4.20 -14.16
CA PHE A 101 -12.44 5.46 -14.87
C PHE A 101 -12.50 6.67 -13.94
N LYS A 102 -13.58 6.80 -13.16
CA LYS A 102 -13.77 7.89 -12.19
C LYS A 102 -12.67 7.91 -11.14
N PHE A 103 -12.36 6.75 -10.57
CA PHE A 103 -11.28 6.60 -9.60
C PHE A 103 -9.94 7.00 -10.22
N SER A 104 -9.56 6.41 -11.36
CA SER A 104 -8.26 6.66 -11.98
C SER A 104 -8.09 8.13 -12.39
N THR A 105 -9.18 8.77 -12.82
CA THR A 105 -9.20 10.22 -13.12
C THR A 105 -9.00 11.06 -11.86
N SER A 106 -9.70 10.70 -10.77
CA SER A 106 -9.51 11.37 -9.47
C SER A 106 -8.08 11.21 -8.96
N PHE A 107 -7.50 10.02 -9.10
CA PHE A 107 -6.14 9.73 -8.66
C PHE A 107 -5.09 10.49 -9.49
N ALA A 108 -5.30 10.60 -10.80
CA ALA A 108 -4.48 11.44 -11.67
C ALA A 108 -4.58 12.94 -11.31
N ASN A 109 -5.75 13.41 -10.86
CA ASN A 109 -5.94 14.77 -10.37
C ASN A 109 -5.23 15.01 -9.04
N MET A 110 -5.23 14.04 -8.10
CA MET A 110 -4.43 14.13 -6.87
C MET A 110 -2.95 14.33 -7.18
N ARG A 111 -2.42 13.60 -8.17
CA ARG A 111 -1.04 13.81 -8.67
C ARG A 111 -0.85 15.20 -9.26
N ASN A 112 -1.78 15.69 -10.07
CA ASN A 112 -1.68 17.03 -10.64
C ASN A 112 -1.66 18.09 -9.54
N GLU A 113 -2.49 17.93 -8.51
CA GLU A 113 -2.52 18.82 -7.37
C GLU A 113 -1.19 18.79 -6.60
N GLU A 114 -0.66 17.60 -6.30
CA GLU A 114 0.65 17.44 -5.65
C GLU A 114 1.81 18.09 -6.44
N LEU A 115 1.81 17.98 -7.77
CA LEU A 115 2.92 18.46 -8.61
C LEU A 115 2.80 19.91 -9.08
N HIS A 116 1.58 20.44 -9.17
CA HIS A 116 1.32 21.74 -9.83
C HIS A 116 0.65 22.78 -8.93
N THR A 117 0.42 22.46 -7.66
CA THR A 117 -0.12 23.40 -6.66
C THR A 117 0.73 23.42 -5.40
N GLY A 118 0.34 24.24 -4.42
CA GLY A 118 0.98 24.24 -3.09
C GLY A 118 0.40 23.21 -2.11
N SER A 119 -0.54 22.37 -2.53
CA SER A 119 -1.18 21.35 -1.69
C SER A 119 -0.29 20.11 -1.51
N ALA A 120 -0.34 19.51 -0.33
CA ALA A 120 0.26 18.20 -0.03
C ALA A 120 -0.85 17.13 0.05
N VAL A 121 -1.41 16.76 -1.09
CA VAL A 121 -2.60 15.89 -1.16
C VAL A 121 -2.29 14.51 -0.62
N PHE A 122 -1.16 13.92 -0.99
CA PHE A 122 -0.80 12.59 -0.51
C PHE A 122 -0.38 12.56 0.96
N ALA A 123 -0.06 13.71 1.56
CA ALA A 123 0.15 13.82 3.01
C ALA A 123 -1.17 13.87 3.81
N THR A 124 -2.27 14.30 3.18
CA THR A 124 -3.58 14.41 3.83
C THR A 124 -4.48 13.20 3.56
N GLN A 125 -4.28 12.51 2.43
CA GLN A 125 -5.10 11.38 1.99
C GLN A 125 -4.44 10.04 2.35
N LYS A 126 -5.12 9.27 3.22
CA LYS A 126 -4.60 7.96 3.67
C LYS A 126 -4.73 6.89 2.60
N SER A 127 -3.77 5.96 2.57
CA SER A 127 -3.72 4.82 1.64
C SER A 127 -4.98 3.95 1.68
N SER A 128 -5.57 3.76 2.86
CA SER A 128 -6.83 3.01 3.06
C SER A 128 -8.00 3.50 2.19
N GLN A 129 -8.04 4.80 1.86
CA GLN A 129 -9.15 5.41 1.12
C GLN A 129 -9.10 5.10 -0.39
N TRP A 130 -7.91 4.83 -0.94
CA TRP A 130 -7.71 4.68 -2.38
C TRP A 130 -7.05 3.36 -2.80
N ALA A 131 -6.35 2.66 -1.90
CA ALA A 131 -5.55 1.48 -2.20
C ALA A 131 -6.37 0.36 -2.86
N HIS A 132 -7.61 0.13 -2.41
CA HIS A 132 -8.47 -0.89 -3.02
C HIS A 132 -8.75 -0.64 -4.50
N SER A 133 -9.24 0.56 -4.81
CA SER A 133 -9.58 0.94 -6.18
C SER A 133 -8.31 1.03 -7.04
N PHE A 134 -7.19 1.45 -6.44
CA PHE A 134 -5.87 1.43 -7.09
C PHE A 134 -5.47 0.02 -7.51
N TYR A 135 -5.37 -0.95 -6.58
CA TYR A 135 -4.98 -2.31 -6.92
C TYR A 135 -5.98 -3.00 -7.86
N ARG A 136 -7.27 -2.63 -7.78
CA ARG A 136 -8.29 -3.12 -8.70
C ARG A 136 -8.01 -2.63 -10.12
N CYS A 137 -7.74 -1.35 -10.30
CA CYS A 137 -7.36 -0.80 -11.60
C CYS A 137 -6.06 -1.43 -12.12
N CYS A 138 -5.05 -1.60 -11.26
CA CYS A 138 -3.80 -2.28 -11.61
C CYS A 138 -4.05 -3.69 -12.13
N LYS A 139 -4.90 -4.46 -11.44
CA LYS A 139 -5.28 -5.81 -11.85
C LYS A 139 -5.93 -5.84 -13.23
N ILE A 140 -6.96 -5.02 -13.44
CA ILE A 140 -7.70 -4.96 -14.70
C ILE A 140 -6.76 -4.58 -15.86
N LEU A 141 -5.91 -3.57 -15.66
CA LEU A 141 -4.99 -3.09 -16.71
C LEU A 141 -3.82 -4.04 -16.97
N ALA A 142 -3.36 -4.79 -15.96
CA ALA A 142 -2.36 -5.86 -16.14
C ALA A 142 -2.97 -7.04 -16.93
N GLU A 143 -4.13 -7.52 -16.52
CA GLU A 143 -4.82 -8.64 -17.19
C GLU A 143 -5.17 -8.31 -18.65
N ALA A 144 -5.53 -7.06 -18.95
CA ALA A 144 -5.77 -6.58 -20.32
C ALA A 144 -4.54 -6.70 -21.24
N GLN A 145 -3.35 -6.84 -20.67
CA GLN A 145 -2.07 -6.96 -21.37
C GLN A 145 -1.50 -8.38 -21.30
N SER A 146 -2.29 -9.35 -20.82
CA SER A 146 -1.84 -10.73 -20.51
C SER A 146 -0.72 -10.78 -19.46
N GLU A 147 -0.71 -9.83 -18.54
CA GLU A 147 0.20 -9.73 -17.40
C GLU A 147 -0.56 -9.98 -16.10
N SER A 148 0.16 -10.12 -14.97
CA SER A 148 -0.44 -10.36 -13.66
C SER A 148 -0.09 -9.25 -12.66
N LEU A 149 -0.76 -9.26 -11.50
CA LEU A 149 -0.37 -8.37 -10.41
C LEU A 149 1.04 -8.71 -9.90
N GLU A 150 1.41 -10.00 -9.87
CA GLU A 150 2.78 -10.40 -9.48
C GLU A 150 3.83 -9.85 -10.44
N SER A 151 3.58 -9.84 -11.76
CA SER A 151 4.54 -9.28 -12.73
C SER A 151 4.64 -7.76 -12.68
N LEU A 152 3.62 -7.07 -12.14
CA LEU A 152 3.62 -5.62 -11.96
C LEU A 152 4.25 -5.18 -10.62
N LEU A 153 3.90 -5.87 -9.53
CA LEU A 153 4.16 -5.43 -8.16
C LEU A 153 5.30 -6.20 -7.48
N GLY A 154 5.66 -7.38 -8.00
CA GLY A 154 6.45 -8.37 -7.27
C GLY A 154 5.59 -9.21 -6.34
N ASN A 155 6.16 -10.32 -5.84
CA ASN A 155 5.43 -11.37 -5.11
C ASN A 155 4.77 -10.83 -3.82
N ASP A 156 5.55 -10.21 -2.93
CA ASP A 156 5.06 -9.77 -1.62
C ASP A 156 3.96 -8.71 -1.73
N GLU A 157 4.13 -7.74 -2.64
CA GLU A 157 3.18 -6.65 -2.84
C GLU A 157 1.93 -7.13 -3.59
N ALA A 158 2.05 -8.12 -4.47
CA ALA A 158 0.89 -8.76 -5.10
C ALA A 158 0.04 -9.57 -4.10
N LEU A 159 0.68 -10.25 -3.13
CA LEU A 159 -0.04 -10.91 -2.03
C LEU A 159 -0.80 -9.88 -1.18
N PHE A 160 -0.17 -8.77 -0.84
CA PHE A 160 -0.79 -7.64 -0.14
C PHE A 160 -1.99 -7.09 -0.94
N ALA A 161 -1.81 -6.84 -2.23
CA ALA A 161 -2.87 -6.39 -3.13
C ALA A 161 -4.04 -7.40 -3.20
N ALA A 162 -3.75 -8.70 -3.25
CA ALA A 162 -4.76 -9.75 -3.26
C ALA A 162 -5.59 -9.78 -1.96
N GLU A 163 -4.96 -9.58 -0.80
CA GLU A 163 -5.67 -9.47 0.48
C GLU A 163 -6.55 -8.22 0.54
N ILE A 164 -6.09 -7.11 -0.04
CA ILE A 164 -6.91 -5.90 -0.22
C ILE A 164 -8.10 -6.17 -1.15
N LEU A 165 -7.92 -6.90 -2.25
CA LEU A 165 -8.94 -7.13 -3.29
C LEU A 165 -9.98 -8.20 -2.92
N ASN A 166 -9.65 -9.15 -2.05
CA ASN A 166 -10.57 -10.20 -1.58
C ASN A 166 -11.73 -9.68 -0.68
N LYS A 167 -11.99 -8.38 -0.68
CA LYS A 167 -13.10 -7.74 0.04
C LYS A 167 -14.45 -8.28 -0.43
N LYS A 168 -15.28 -8.74 0.51
CA LYS A 168 -16.71 -8.98 0.33
C LYS A 168 -17.55 -7.82 0.90
N GLU A 169 -18.24 -7.17 -0.04
CA GLU A 169 -19.61 -6.62 -0.11
C GLU A 169 -20.33 -6.08 1.14
N ASP A 170 -20.99 -4.92 0.90
CA ASP A 170 -21.84 -4.06 1.74
C ASP A 170 -22.72 -4.73 2.81
N ALA A 171 -23.14 -5.98 2.61
CA ALA A 171 -23.95 -6.71 3.58
C ALA A 171 -23.21 -6.94 4.91
N VAL A 172 -21.92 -7.30 4.85
CA VAL A 172 -21.08 -7.51 6.03
C VAL A 172 -20.83 -6.18 6.75
N LEU A 173 -20.63 -5.10 5.99
CA LEU A 173 -20.46 -3.75 6.55
C LEU A 173 -21.71 -3.27 7.28
N LYS A 174 -22.89 -3.54 6.74
CA LYS A 174 -24.15 -3.20 7.41
C LYS A 174 -24.28 -3.92 8.75
N GLN A 175 -23.95 -5.21 8.80
CA GLN A 175 -23.97 -5.99 10.04
C GLN A 175 -22.96 -5.46 11.06
N VAL A 176 -21.74 -5.13 10.64
CA VAL A 176 -20.70 -4.60 11.54
C VAL A 176 -21.08 -3.22 12.08
N ARG A 177 -21.66 -2.35 11.25
CA ARG A 177 -22.17 -1.05 11.73
C ARG A 177 -23.27 -1.23 12.76
N GLN A 178 -24.20 -2.16 12.53
CA GLN A 178 -25.23 -2.50 13.52
C GLN A 178 -24.62 -3.04 14.82
N LEU A 179 -23.58 -3.86 14.73
CA LEU A 179 -22.83 -4.36 15.89
C LEU A 179 -22.21 -3.21 16.67
N ILE A 180 -21.50 -2.29 16.02
CA ILE A 180 -20.91 -1.10 16.65
C ILE A 180 -21.99 -0.29 17.38
N THR A 181 -23.13 -0.04 16.74
CA THR A 181 -24.25 0.68 17.38
C THR A 181 -24.80 -0.07 18.59
N SER A 182 -24.95 -1.39 18.53
CA SER A 182 -25.43 -2.16 19.69
C SER A 182 -24.47 -2.08 20.89
N TYR A 183 -23.16 -2.17 20.65
CA TYR A 183 -22.16 -2.05 21.70
C TYR A 183 -22.09 -0.64 22.26
N GLN A 184 -22.29 0.38 21.42
CA GLN A 184 -22.41 1.75 21.85
C GLN A 184 -23.61 1.94 22.79
N VAL A 185 -24.80 1.44 22.44
CA VAL A 185 -26.00 1.54 23.28
C VAL A 185 -25.80 0.86 24.64
N VAL A 186 -25.22 -0.34 24.65
CA VAL A 186 -24.92 -1.07 25.90
C VAL A 186 -23.91 -0.32 26.77
N PHE A 187 -22.87 0.25 26.17
CA PHE A 187 -21.89 1.03 26.90
C PHE A 187 -22.48 2.34 27.42
N ASP A 188 -23.28 3.03 26.61
CA ASP A 188 -23.92 4.30 26.96
C ASP A 188 -24.94 4.15 28.10
N ALA A 189 -25.55 2.97 28.26
CA ALA A 189 -26.45 2.66 29.36
C ALA A 189 -25.75 2.46 30.72
N LYS A 190 -24.41 2.29 30.76
CA LYS A 190 -23.65 2.15 32.01
C LYS A 190 -23.58 3.45 32.80
N LEU A 191 -23.38 3.33 34.11
CA LEU A 191 -23.16 4.47 35.01
C LEU A 191 -21.86 5.20 34.65
N GLN A 192 -21.81 6.52 34.88
CA GLN A 192 -20.64 7.32 34.53
C GLN A 192 -19.37 6.85 35.27
N SER A 193 -19.49 6.49 36.55
CA SER A 193 -18.37 5.94 37.32
C SER A 193 -17.82 4.65 36.71
N GLU A 194 -18.70 3.77 36.23
CA GLU A 194 -18.32 2.52 35.58
C GLU A 194 -17.66 2.76 34.22
N LYS A 195 -18.13 3.75 33.46
CA LYS A 195 -17.50 4.16 32.18
C LYS A 195 -16.09 4.67 32.41
N ASP A 196 -15.87 5.47 33.44
CA ASP A 196 -14.56 6.05 33.74
C ASP A 196 -13.56 4.97 34.18
N ASP A 197 -14.01 3.99 34.98
CA ASP A 197 -13.17 2.84 35.39
C ASP A 197 -12.81 1.94 34.20
N LEU A 198 -13.77 1.65 33.31
CA LEU A 198 -13.53 0.88 32.09
C LEU A 198 -12.62 1.61 31.10
N ALA A 199 -12.74 2.93 31.00
CA ALA A 199 -11.87 3.74 30.15
C ALA A 199 -10.42 3.73 30.65
N LYS A 200 -10.21 3.81 31.98
CA LYS A 200 -8.87 3.68 32.59
C LYS A 200 -8.28 2.29 32.37
N ALA A 201 -9.06 1.24 32.62
CA ALA A 201 -8.61 -0.13 32.38
C ALA A 201 -8.23 -0.37 30.90
N ALA A 202 -8.97 0.23 29.97
CA ALA A 202 -8.66 0.17 28.56
C ALA A 202 -7.40 0.96 28.17
N GLU A 203 -7.17 2.11 28.78
CA GLU A 203 -5.94 2.90 28.62
C GLU A 203 -4.72 2.07 29.06
N ASP A 204 -4.74 1.54 30.28
CA ASP A 204 -3.66 0.75 30.86
C ASP A 204 -3.38 -0.52 30.03
N ASN A 205 -4.44 -1.21 29.62
CA ASN A 205 -4.30 -2.39 28.77
C ASN A 205 -3.75 -2.05 27.38
N SER A 206 -4.20 -0.94 26.78
CA SER A 206 -3.69 -0.50 25.47
C SER A 206 -2.21 -0.15 25.52
N ASN A 207 -1.74 0.45 26.62
CA ASN A 207 -0.33 0.76 26.84
C ASN A 207 0.51 -0.52 27.00
N LYS A 208 0.00 -1.50 27.77
CA LYS A 208 0.64 -2.81 27.93
C LYS A 208 0.73 -3.59 26.63
N LEU A 209 -0.33 -3.60 25.82
CA LEU A 209 -0.34 -4.32 24.54
C LEU A 209 0.48 -3.59 23.47
N SER A 210 0.62 -2.27 23.57
CA SER A 210 1.44 -1.50 22.63
C SER A 210 2.90 -1.92 22.62
N SER A 211 3.47 -2.32 23.77
CA SER A 211 4.82 -2.88 23.83
C SER A 211 4.93 -4.31 23.26
N GLN A 212 3.80 -4.95 22.98
CA GLN A 212 3.71 -6.29 22.38
C GLN A 212 3.38 -6.23 20.88
N GLY A 213 3.48 -5.05 20.25
CA GLY A 213 3.20 -4.90 18.82
C GLY A 213 1.71 -4.74 18.49
N HIS A 214 0.91 -4.19 19.42
CA HIS A 214 -0.45 -3.78 19.12
C HIS A 214 -0.49 -2.27 18.79
N HIS A 215 -1.21 -1.88 17.75
CA HIS A 215 -1.41 -0.48 17.41
C HIS A 215 -2.57 0.12 18.20
N ARG A 216 -2.36 1.27 18.83
CA ARG A 216 -3.38 1.95 19.64
C ARG A 216 -4.30 2.79 18.75
N VAL A 217 -5.60 2.60 18.90
CA VAL A 217 -6.63 3.32 18.14
C VAL A 217 -7.80 3.72 19.05
N THR A 218 -8.64 4.63 18.58
CA THR A 218 -9.88 5.00 19.29
C THR A 218 -11.02 4.06 18.89
N CYS A 219 -11.75 3.52 19.88
CA CYS A 219 -12.88 2.64 19.64
C CYS A 219 -14.06 3.39 18.98
N PRO A 220 -14.63 2.90 17.87
CA PRO A 220 -15.77 3.54 17.21
C PRO A 220 -17.08 3.44 18.01
N ALA A 221 -17.19 2.48 18.95
CA ALA A 221 -18.39 2.30 19.77
C ALA A 221 -18.36 3.16 21.05
N CYS A 222 -17.33 3.01 21.88
CA CYS A 222 -17.27 3.64 23.21
C CYS A 222 -16.31 4.83 23.32
N LYS A 223 -15.55 5.15 22.26
CA LYS A 223 -14.54 6.22 22.21
C LYS A 223 -13.37 6.09 23.19
N SER A 224 -13.30 5.01 23.98
CA SER A 224 -12.12 4.65 24.78
C SER A 224 -10.97 4.17 23.88
N MET A 225 -9.77 4.09 24.44
CA MET A 225 -8.64 3.49 23.74
C MET A 225 -8.85 1.98 23.52
N ALA A 226 -8.41 1.52 22.37
CA ALA A 226 -8.50 0.14 21.90
C ALA A 226 -7.24 -0.22 21.12
N THR A 227 -7.13 -1.49 20.74
CA THR A 227 -5.94 -1.99 20.04
C THR A 227 -6.31 -2.70 18.75
N VAL A 228 -5.44 -2.56 17.76
CA VAL A 228 -5.47 -3.28 16.50
C VAL A 228 -4.19 -4.11 16.39
N THR A 229 -4.33 -5.36 15.95
CA THR A 229 -3.22 -6.22 15.55
C THR A 229 -3.34 -6.55 14.08
N GLY A 230 -2.25 -7.06 13.52
CA GLY A 230 -2.19 -7.27 12.09
C GLY A 230 -1.08 -8.22 11.67
N LYS A 231 -1.04 -8.48 10.37
CA LYS A 231 0.02 -9.24 9.73
C LYS A 231 1.04 -8.29 9.12
N ALA A 232 2.31 -8.54 9.40
CA ALA A 232 3.40 -7.80 8.79
C ALA A 232 3.57 -8.22 7.32
N PHE A 233 3.72 -7.25 6.42
CA PHE A 233 3.86 -7.44 4.98
C PHE A 233 5.06 -6.68 4.43
N GLY A 234 5.67 -7.26 3.39
CA GLY A 234 6.81 -6.70 2.68
C GLY A 234 8.15 -6.91 3.40
N ALA A 235 9.19 -6.43 2.72
CA ALA A 235 10.56 -6.43 3.21
C ALA A 235 10.70 -5.52 4.44
N GLU A 236 11.45 -6.00 5.41
CA GLU A 236 11.87 -5.20 6.55
C GLU A 236 12.89 -4.15 6.10
N ARG A 237 12.68 -2.90 6.51
CA ARG A 237 13.61 -1.82 6.22
C ARG A 237 14.49 -1.53 7.41
N VAL A 238 15.78 -1.56 7.15
CA VAL A 238 16.82 -1.34 8.15
C VAL A 238 17.35 0.07 7.99
N ILE A 239 17.20 0.88 9.03
CA ILE A 239 17.74 2.23 9.12
C ILE A 239 18.87 2.19 10.15
N ASN A 240 20.09 2.49 9.70
CA ASN A 240 21.23 2.63 10.59
C ASN A 240 21.27 4.06 11.14
N GLU A 241 21.03 4.22 12.44
CA GLU A 241 21.31 5.44 13.20
C GLU A 241 22.69 5.30 13.90
N GLU A 242 23.22 6.39 14.47
CA GLU A 242 24.61 6.41 15.01
C GLU A 242 24.87 5.30 16.05
N ASP A 243 23.90 5.03 16.92
CA ASP A 243 24.03 4.04 18.02
C ASP A 243 22.93 2.96 18.00
N SER A 244 22.08 2.91 16.98
CA SER A 244 20.98 1.95 16.91
C SER A 244 20.63 1.54 15.48
N ILE A 245 20.10 0.34 15.35
CA ILE A 245 19.56 -0.20 14.11
C ILE A 245 18.06 -0.27 14.24
N VAL A 246 17.36 0.56 13.48
CA VAL A 246 15.91 0.65 13.50
C VAL A 246 15.36 -0.17 12.35
N THR A 247 14.61 -1.21 12.67
CA THR A 247 13.83 -1.94 11.68
C THR A 247 12.42 -1.39 11.61
N LYS A 248 11.91 -1.26 10.38
CA LYS A 248 10.53 -0.85 10.11
C LYS A 248 9.86 -1.88 9.23
N ARG A 249 8.67 -2.31 9.65
CA ARG A 249 7.83 -3.21 8.87
C ARG A 249 6.40 -2.75 8.85
N THR A 250 5.81 -2.71 7.66
CA THR A 250 4.40 -2.35 7.50
C THR A 250 3.52 -3.51 7.94
N VAL A 251 2.45 -3.20 8.67
CA VAL A 251 1.49 -4.16 9.22
C VAL A 251 0.10 -3.80 8.71
N LEU A 252 -0.60 -4.81 8.18
CA LEU A 252 -2.01 -4.72 7.81
C LEU A 252 -2.90 -5.10 8.99
N PRO A 253 -3.81 -4.21 9.44
CA PRO A 253 -4.81 -4.53 10.44
C PRO A 253 -5.62 -5.78 10.09
N THR A 254 -5.60 -6.79 10.94
CA THR A 254 -6.46 -7.97 10.79
C THR A 254 -7.50 -8.03 11.89
N ASP A 255 -7.17 -7.61 13.10
CA ASP A 255 -8.04 -7.79 14.26
C ASP A 255 -8.08 -6.52 15.11
N PHE A 256 -9.27 -6.16 15.57
CA PHE A 256 -9.54 -5.07 16.49
C PHE A 256 -10.16 -5.61 17.76
N GLU A 257 -9.69 -5.11 18.90
CA GLU A 257 -10.22 -5.45 20.21
C GLU A 257 -10.29 -4.22 21.11
N CYS A 258 -11.46 -4.01 21.73
CA CYS A 258 -11.67 -2.99 22.74
C CYS A 258 -12.04 -3.65 24.08
N THR A 259 -11.23 -3.44 25.11
CA THR A 259 -11.49 -3.98 26.46
C THR A 259 -12.54 -3.20 27.25
N ALA A 260 -12.80 -1.93 26.90
CA ALA A 260 -13.82 -1.12 27.58
C ALA A 260 -15.26 -1.58 27.26
N CYS A 261 -15.58 -1.75 25.97
CA CYS A 261 -16.91 -2.18 25.55
C CYS A 261 -16.99 -3.67 25.16
N GLY A 262 -15.85 -4.35 24.98
CA GLY A 262 -15.79 -5.74 24.56
C GLY A 262 -15.99 -5.97 23.06
N LEU A 263 -15.98 -4.91 22.24
CA LEU A 263 -16.13 -5.03 20.78
C LEU A 263 -14.89 -5.72 20.17
N LYS A 264 -15.14 -6.76 19.38
CA LYS A 264 -14.13 -7.47 18.60
C LYS A 264 -14.53 -7.51 17.14
N ILE A 265 -13.61 -7.16 16.25
CA ILE A 265 -13.84 -7.16 14.81
C ILE A 265 -12.61 -7.77 14.15
N SER A 266 -12.81 -8.78 13.32
CA SER A 266 -11.75 -9.46 12.57
C SER A 266 -11.99 -9.31 11.08
N GLY A 267 -10.90 -9.17 10.32
CA GLY A 267 -10.87 -9.01 8.88
C GLY A 267 -10.48 -7.60 8.45
N TYR A 268 -9.36 -7.49 7.73
CA TYR A 268 -8.84 -6.25 7.18
C TYR A 268 -9.89 -5.44 6.39
N GLY A 269 -10.67 -6.12 5.54
CA GLY A 269 -11.70 -5.47 4.72
C GLY A 269 -12.77 -4.75 5.54
N ILE A 270 -13.16 -5.33 6.68
CA ILE A 270 -14.14 -4.75 7.60
C ILE A 270 -13.52 -3.57 8.34
N LEU A 271 -12.31 -3.74 8.86
CA LEU A 271 -11.57 -2.69 9.57
C LEU A 271 -11.35 -1.46 8.67
N MET A 272 -10.98 -1.66 7.41
CA MET A 272 -10.81 -0.58 6.43
C MET A 272 -12.09 0.23 6.27
N ALA A 273 -13.23 -0.42 6.06
CA ALA A 273 -14.50 0.25 5.82
C ALA A 273 -15.10 1.01 7.02
N ILE A 274 -14.60 0.74 8.24
CA ILE A 274 -14.98 1.47 9.45
C ILE A 274 -13.88 2.47 9.90
N GLY A 275 -12.86 2.70 9.06
CA GLY A 275 -11.79 3.67 9.33
C GLY A 275 -10.70 3.17 10.28
N LEU A 276 -10.60 1.85 10.49
CA LEU A 276 -9.59 1.18 11.34
C LEU A 276 -8.61 0.31 10.53
N GLY A 277 -8.66 0.35 9.21
CA GLY A 277 -7.80 -0.46 8.32
C GLY A 277 -6.63 0.31 7.73
N ASP A 278 -6.23 1.41 8.35
CA ASP A 278 -4.98 2.09 8.00
C ASP A 278 -3.81 1.15 8.30
N SER A 279 -2.90 0.99 7.34
CA SER A 279 -1.62 0.35 7.65
C SER A 279 -0.90 1.11 8.76
N PHE A 280 -0.16 0.39 9.57
CA PHE A 280 0.73 0.99 10.56
C PHE A 280 2.10 0.35 10.46
N THR A 281 3.11 1.03 10.99
CA THR A 281 4.49 0.55 10.94
C THR A 281 4.91 0.06 12.32
N HIS A 282 5.35 -1.20 12.39
CA HIS A 282 6.12 -1.68 13.54
C HIS A 282 7.54 -1.15 13.42
N ARG A 283 7.96 -0.43 14.45
CA ARG A 283 9.32 0.03 14.65
C ARG A 283 9.93 -0.82 15.76
N THR A 284 11.05 -1.47 15.47
CA THR A 284 11.85 -2.15 16.48
C THR A 284 13.25 -1.58 16.45
N ASP A 285 13.68 -1.04 17.59
CA ASP A 285 15.03 -0.50 17.77
C ASP A 285 15.91 -1.61 18.34
N TYR A 286 17.01 -1.89 17.68
CA TYR A 286 18.04 -2.83 18.09
C TYR A 286 19.34 -2.07 18.36
N THR A 287 20.15 -2.57 19.30
CA THR A 287 21.58 -2.22 19.31
C THR A 287 22.31 -2.89 18.14
N PRO A 288 23.44 -2.37 17.65
CA PRO A 288 24.24 -3.05 16.63
C PRO A 288 24.63 -4.48 17.03
N GLN A 289 24.89 -4.71 18.32
CA GLN A 289 25.21 -6.03 18.86
C GLN A 289 24.03 -6.99 18.74
N GLU A 290 22.82 -6.56 19.10
CA GLU A 290 21.60 -7.39 19.00
C GLU A 290 21.23 -7.69 17.55
N TYR A 291 21.33 -6.70 16.66
CA TYR A 291 20.90 -6.85 15.27
C TYR A 291 21.83 -7.73 14.44
N TYR A 292 23.15 -7.57 14.60
CA TYR A 292 24.14 -8.39 13.90
C TYR A 292 24.54 -9.64 14.68
N GLU A 293 23.87 -9.92 15.80
CA GLU A 293 24.17 -11.04 16.70
C GLU A 293 25.67 -11.08 17.07
N LEU A 294 26.26 -9.90 17.34
CA LEU A 294 27.68 -9.79 17.66
C LEU A 294 27.94 -10.39 19.04
N VAL A 295 28.80 -11.40 19.06
CA VAL A 295 29.33 -11.98 20.29
C VAL A 295 30.50 -11.14 20.78
N ASP A 296 30.53 -10.80 22.07
CA ASP A 296 31.71 -10.15 22.67
C ASP A 296 32.92 -11.08 22.55
N PRO A 297 34.04 -10.64 21.93
CA PRO A 297 35.24 -11.45 21.79
C PRO A 297 35.87 -11.91 23.12
N ASN A 298 35.49 -11.29 24.24
CA ASN A 298 35.96 -11.66 25.57
C ASN A 298 34.99 -12.59 26.31
N ASP A 299 33.81 -12.86 25.76
CA ASP A 299 32.83 -13.79 26.31
C ASP A 299 32.99 -15.17 25.66
N PHE A 300 33.91 -15.96 26.21
CA PHE A 300 34.24 -17.30 25.71
C PHE A 300 33.05 -18.28 25.77
N ASP A 301 32.13 -18.08 26.70
CA ASP A 301 30.94 -18.93 26.84
C ASP A 301 29.92 -18.61 25.72
N ALA A 302 29.69 -17.33 25.43
CA ALA A 302 28.86 -16.93 24.30
C ALA A 302 29.49 -17.32 22.94
N MET A 303 30.82 -17.21 22.80
CA MET A 303 31.53 -17.63 21.58
C MET A 303 31.44 -19.14 21.34
N SER A 304 31.58 -19.95 22.39
CA SER A 304 31.47 -21.40 22.27
C SER A 304 30.05 -21.84 21.93
N TYR A 305 29.03 -21.24 22.55
CA TYR A 305 27.63 -21.48 22.20
C TYR A 305 27.32 -21.09 20.75
N PHE A 306 27.74 -19.90 20.30
CA PHE A 306 27.53 -19.44 18.93
C PHE A 306 28.22 -20.36 17.90
N ALA A 307 29.42 -20.83 18.22
CA ALA A 307 30.19 -21.78 17.41
C ALA A 307 29.51 -23.15 17.26
N GLU A 308 28.86 -23.63 18.32
CA GLU A 308 28.08 -24.88 18.30
C GLU A 308 26.79 -24.75 17.48
N GLU A 309 26.09 -23.62 17.58
CA GLU A 309 24.80 -23.39 16.92
C GLU A 309 24.93 -23.13 15.41
N HIS A 310 26.02 -22.47 14.98
CA HIS A 310 26.25 -22.10 13.57
C HIS A 310 27.15 -23.07 12.80
N GLY A 311 27.69 -24.09 13.47
CA GLY A 311 28.47 -25.18 12.87
C GLY A 311 29.82 -24.73 12.30
N PHE A 312 30.91 -25.01 13.02
CA PHE A 312 32.26 -24.88 12.45
C PHE A 312 32.60 -26.03 11.51
N TYR A 313 33.00 -25.71 10.27
CA TYR A 313 33.78 -26.62 9.45
C TYR A 313 35.22 -26.65 10.00
N HIS A 314 35.64 -27.81 10.51
CA HIS A 314 37.07 -28.07 10.66
C HIS A 314 37.69 -28.12 9.25
N PHE A 315 38.42 -27.07 8.89
CA PHE A 315 39.43 -27.19 7.84
C PHE A 315 40.56 -28.03 8.40
N SER A 316 40.43 -29.36 8.32
CA SER A 316 41.57 -30.25 8.45
C SER A 316 42.37 -30.18 7.15
N ASN A 317 43.65 -29.82 7.25
CA ASN A 317 44.60 -29.98 6.14
C ASN A 317 45.17 -31.42 6.15
N ASP A 318 44.29 -32.43 6.25
CA ASP A 318 44.65 -33.83 6.02
C ASP A 318 44.59 -34.17 4.52
#